data_AF-G5EHS5-F1
#
_entry.id   AF-G5EHS5-F1
#
_cell.length_a   1.000
_cell.length_b   1.000
_cell.length_c   1.000
_cell.angle_alpha   90.00
_cell.angle_beta   90.00
_cell.angle_gamma   90.00
#
_symmetry.space_group_name_H-M   'P 1'
#
loop_
_entity.id
_entity.type
_entity.pdbx_description
1 polymer ?
#
loop_
_entity_poly.entity_id
_entity_poly.type
_entity_poly.pdbx_seq_one_letter_code
_entity_poly.pdbx_strand_id
1 'polypeptide(L)'
;MAPLITNLYTADPSAHVFNDKIYIYPSHDRETDVKFNDNGDQYDMADYHVFSTDSIDPAGPVVDHGLALRAEDIPWVSKQLWAPDAATRDGKYYLYFPARDKQGIFRIGVAVSDKPEGPFTADPEPIKGSFSIDPAVFVDDDANQEAYMYFGGLWGGQLQCYQKGNDVFDASLQGPQEPSGEGVYALGPKVARLTRDMHQFDEEVREIDILAPETGERILADDHDRRFFEAAWMHKYNGKYYFSYSTGDTHYLCYAVGDSPYGPFTYGGRILEPVLGWTTHHSIVEFRGKWYLFHHDCELSGGIDHLRSVKVCEIFYDKEGNMSTQKPAE
;
A
#
# COMPACT_ATOMS: atom_id res chain seq x y z
N MET A 1 -16.40 0.91 -13.33
CA MET A 1 -15.89 2.30 -13.49
C MET A 1 -14.78 2.27 -14.52
N ALA A 2 -14.66 3.27 -15.38
CA ALA A 2 -13.64 3.25 -16.42
C ALA A 2 -12.23 3.41 -15.81
N PRO A 3 -11.18 2.84 -16.44
CA PRO A 3 -9.79 3.13 -16.10
C PRO A 3 -9.52 4.64 -16.11
N LEU A 4 -8.87 5.12 -15.04
CA LEU A 4 -8.49 6.52 -14.88
C LEU A 4 -7.26 6.87 -15.73
N ILE A 5 -6.33 5.92 -15.83
CA ILE A 5 -5.09 6.00 -16.63
C ILE A 5 -5.17 4.91 -17.71
N THR A 6 -4.98 5.29 -18.97
CA THR A 6 -5.14 4.37 -20.12
C THR A 6 -3.94 4.33 -21.07
N ASN A 7 -2.98 5.26 -20.92
CA ASN A 7 -1.78 5.30 -21.75
C ASN A 7 -0.69 4.33 -21.29
N LEU A 8 -0.74 3.88 -20.03
CA LEU A 8 0.17 2.89 -19.43
C LEU A 8 -0.64 1.94 -18.54
N TYR A 9 -0.14 0.72 -18.32
CA TYR A 9 -0.68 -0.17 -17.29
C TYR A 9 -0.18 0.30 -15.92
N THR A 10 -1.12 0.53 -15.01
CA THR A 10 -0.85 1.13 -13.71
C THR A 10 -1.57 0.36 -12.63
N ALA A 11 -0.92 0.19 -11.49
CA ALA A 11 -1.46 -0.56 -10.36
C ALA A 11 -1.14 0.12 -9.03
N ASP A 12 -1.61 -0.49 -7.95
CA ASP A 12 -1.22 -0.13 -6.58
C ASP A 12 -1.22 1.39 -6.31
N PRO A 13 -2.33 2.10 -6.58
CA PRO A 13 -2.31 3.56 -6.59
C PRO A 13 -2.26 4.11 -5.16
N SER A 14 -1.17 4.81 -4.83
CA SER A 14 -1.10 5.66 -3.66
C SER A 14 -1.48 7.10 -4.02
N ALA A 15 -2.64 7.57 -3.55
CA ALA A 15 -3.19 8.88 -3.90
C ALA A 15 -3.04 9.88 -2.74
N HIS A 16 -2.50 11.05 -3.03
CA HIS A 16 -2.25 12.13 -2.07
C HIS A 16 -2.71 13.48 -2.58
N VAL A 17 -3.12 14.36 -1.68
CA VAL A 17 -3.40 15.76 -2.03
C VAL A 17 -2.19 16.63 -1.71
N PHE A 18 -1.49 17.07 -2.75
CA PHE A 18 -0.39 18.02 -2.65
C PHE A 18 -0.68 19.24 -3.53
N ASN A 19 -0.43 20.44 -3.01
CA ASN A 19 -0.62 21.70 -3.75
C ASN A 19 -2.01 21.82 -4.39
N ASP A 20 -3.07 21.44 -3.65
CA ASP A 20 -4.48 21.43 -4.08
C ASP A 20 -4.80 20.53 -5.29
N LYS A 21 -3.93 19.56 -5.58
CA LYS A 21 -4.12 18.54 -6.63
C LYS A 21 -4.00 17.15 -6.05
N ILE A 22 -4.66 16.19 -6.69
CA ILE A 22 -4.39 14.78 -6.42
C ILE A 22 -3.16 14.39 -7.22
N TYR A 23 -2.17 13.83 -6.53
CA TYR A 23 -1.04 13.10 -7.10
C TYR A 23 -1.23 11.61 -6.87
N ILE A 24 -0.92 10.80 -7.86
CA ILE A 24 -1.07 9.35 -7.83
C ILE A 24 0.31 8.74 -8.10
N TYR A 25 0.76 7.89 -7.18
CA TYR A 25 2.02 7.16 -7.23
C TYR A 25 1.71 5.67 -7.39
N PRO A 26 1.46 5.20 -8.63
CA PRO A 26 1.19 3.79 -8.89
C PRO A 26 2.48 3.01 -9.17
N SER A 27 2.39 1.68 -9.09
CA SER A 27 3.28 0.79 -9.83
C SER A 27 3.09 0.97 -11.34
N HIS A 28 4.17 0.83 -12.12
CA HIS A 28 4.10 0.75 -13.59
C HIS A 28 4.26 -0.70 -14.05
N ASP A 29 3.11 -1.33 -14.33
CA ASP A 29 3.04 -2.68 -14.88
C ASP A 29 3.58 -2.70 -16.32
N ARG A 30 4.24 -3.79 -16.71
CA ARG A 30 4.78 -3.97 -18.06
C ARG A 30 4.53 -5.39 -18.56
N GLU A 31 4.48 -5.53 -19.88
CA GLU A 31 4.39 -6.86 -20.50
C GLU A 31 5.64 -7.69 -20.18
N THR A 32 5.43 -8.95 -19.80
CA THR A 32 6.51 -9.88 -19.50
C THR A 32 6.16 -11.31 -19.90
N ASP A 33 7.20 -12.10 -20.21
CA ASP A 33 7.05 -13.53 -20.53
C ASP A 33 7.04 -14.42 -19.28
N VAL A 34 7.35 -13.85 -18.10
CA VAL A 34 7.38 -14.54 -16.82
C VAL A 34 5.99 -15.13 -16.51
N LYS A 35 5.96 -16.42 -16.16
CA LYS A 35 4.70 -17.11 -15.85
C LYS A 35 4.27 -16.83 -14.42
N PHE A 36 2.95 -16.76 -14.24
CA PHE A 36 2.32 -16.62 -12.94
C PHE A 36 2.89 -17.64 -11.94
N ASN A 37 3.25 -17.15 -10.76
CA ASN A 37 3.58 -17.97 -9.60
C ASN A 37 3.27 -17.20 -8.30
N ASP A 38 3.25 -17.95 -7.18
CA ASP A 38 2.90 -17.40 -5.85
C ASP A 38 4.01 -16.51 -5.26
N ASN A 39 5.20 -16.46 -5.88
CA ASN A 39 6.26 -15.53 -5.50
C ASN A 39 6.09 -14.15 -6.16
N GLY A 40 5.14 -14.03 -7.10
CA GLY A 40 4.86 -12.80 -7.83
C GLY A 40 5.94 -12.41 -8.83
N ASP A 41 6.73 -13.35 -9.37
CA ASP A 41 7.81 -13.01 -10.31
C ASP A 41 7.32 -12.31 -11.58
N GLN A 42 6.05 -12.54 -11.98
CA GLN A 42 5.41 -11.86 -13.10
C GLN A 42 5.16 -10.37 -12.86
N TYR A 43 5.11 -9.92 -11.60
CA TYR A 43 5.06 -8.51 -11.25
C TYR A 43 6.50 -7.97 -11.28
N ASP A 44 6.98 -7.68 -12.50
CA ASP A 44 8.39 -7.43 -12.79
C ASP A 44 8.73 -5.95 -13.08
N MET A 45 7.88 -5.03 -12.60
CA MET A 45 7.98 -3.58 -12.73
C MET A 45 9.39 -3.07 -12.40
N ALA A 46 9.85 -2.07 -13.16
CA ALA A 46 11.23 -1.59 -13.11
C ALA A 46 11.37 -0.07 -12.95
N ASP A 47 10.24 0.64 -12.91
CA ASP A 47 10.19 2.08 -12.75
C ASP A 47 8.85 2.56 -12.20
N TYR A 48 8.79 3.84 -11.86
CA TYR A 48 7.58 4.54 -11.45
C TYR A 48 7.36 5.78 -12.31
N HIS A 49 6.10 6.01 -12.65
CA HIS A 49 5.59 7.28 -13.16
C HIS A 49 4.76 7.97 -12.08
N VAL A 50 4.68 9.30 -12.11
CA VAL A 50 3.76 10.06 -11.25
C VAL A 50 2.69 10.70 -12.09
N PHE A 51 1.45 10.61 -11.63
CA PHE A 51 0.29 11.22 -12.29
C PHE A 51 -0.33 12.29 -11.40
N SER A 52 -1.06 13.23 -12.01
CA SER A 52 -1.87 14.18 -11.24
C SER A 52 -3.16 14.57 -11.92
N THR A 53 -4.15 14.98 -11.14
CA THR A 53 -5.40 15.57 -11.64
C THR A 53 -5.91 16.68 -10.74
N ASP A 54 -6.53 17.69 -11.35
CA ASP A 54 -7.18 18.81 -10.67
C ASP A 54 -8.64 18.50 -10.28
N SER A 55 -9.22 17.40 -10.76
CA SER A 55 -10.62 17.05 -10.53
C SER A 55 -10.91 15.57 -10.76
N ILE A 56 -11.61 14.93 -9.82
CA ILE A 56 -12.15 13.56 -9.95
C ILE A 56 -13.66 13.60 -10.20
N ASP A 57 -14.37 14.59 -9.64
CA ASP A 57 -15.82 14.77 -9.82
C ASP A 57 -16.16 16.26 -10.06
N PRO A 58 -16.48 16.67 -11.30
CA PRO A 58 -16.47 15.87 -12.53
C PRO A 58 -15.04 15.43 -12.90
N ALA A 59 -14.91 14.32 -13.62
CA ALA A 59 -13.60 13.79 -14.03
C ALA A 59 -12.84 14.80 -14.90
N GLY A 60 -11.64 15.18 -14.46
CA GLY A 60 -10.70 16.03 -15.18
C GLY A 60 -9.60 15.23 -15.90
N PRO A 61 -8.77 15.88 -16.71
CA PRO A 61 -7.63 15.23 -17.35
C PRO A 61 -6.62 14.75 -16.32
N VAL A 62 -6.09 13.55 -16.54
CA VAL A 62 -4.96 13.01 -15.78
C VAL A 62 -3.68 13.31 -16.53
N VAL A 63 -2.75 14.00 -15.87
CA VAL A 63 -1.43 14.35 -16.41
C VAL A 63 -0.44 13.29 -15.97
N ASP A 64 0.21 12.64 -16.94
CA ASP A 64 1.39 11.79 -16.73
C ASP A 64 2.64 12.70 -16.73
N HIS A 65 3.36 12.75 -15.62
CA HIS A 65 4.58 13.55 -15.48
C HIS A 65 5.83 12.83 -15.98
N GLY A 66 5.68 11.60 -16.46
CA GLY A 66 6.75 10.76 -16.96
C GLY A 66 7.49 9.99 -15.86
N LEU A 67 8.64 9.46 -16.27
CA LEU A 67 9.51 8.65 -15.42
C LEU A 67 10.01 9.43 -14.20
N ALA A 68 9.63 8.98 -13.02
CA ALA A 68 9.96 9.61 -11.75
C ALA A 68 11.14 8.92 -11.04
N LEU A 69 11.27 7.60 -11.17
CA LEU A 69 12.37 6.79 -10.63
C LEU A 69 12.46 5.46 -11.40
N ARG A 70 13.67 4.95 -11.65
CA ARG A 70 13.90 3.62 -12.26
C ARG A 70 14.91 2.80 -11.46
N ALA A 71 14.77 1.48 -11.52
CA ALA A 71 15.60 0.53 -10.78
C ALA A 71 17.11 0.69 -11.04
N GLU A 72 17.49 1.05 -12.27
CA GLU A 72 18.89 1.22 -12.69
C GLU A 72 19.61 2.36 -11.94
N ASP A 73 18.86 3.35 -11.45
CA ASP A 73 19.41 4.49 -10.71
C ASP A 73 19.53 4.20 -9.19
N ILE A 74 19.17 2.99 -8.74
CA ILE A 74 19.11 2.62 -7.31
C ILE A 74 20.15 1.53 -7.01
N PRO A 75 21.28 1.85 -6.35
CA PRO A 75 22.43 0.95 -6.24
C PRO A 75 22.12 -0.44 -5.64
N TRP A 76 21.28 -0.48 -4.61
CA TRP A 76 20.98 -1.69 -3.86
C TRP A 76 19.91 -2.60 -4.52
N VAL A 77 19.09 -2.06 -5.44
CA VAL A 77 17.96 -2.77 -6.04
C VAL A 77 18.41 -3.75 -7.11
N SER A 78 17.88 -4.97 -7.10
CA SER A 78 18.09 -5.97 -8.15
C SER A 78 16.94 -6.04 -9.16
N LYS A 79 15.68 -6.05 -8.69
CA LYS A 79 14.46 -6.13 -9.51
C LYS A 79 13.21 -5.78 -8.70
N GLN A 80 12.07 -5.68 -9.41
CA GLN A 80 10.71 -5.63 -8.86
C GLN A 80 10.44 -4.41 -7.98
N LEU A 81 10.29 -3.25 -8.63
CA LEU A 81 9.77 -2.03 -8.00
C LEU A 81 8.26 -2.17 -7.79
N TRP A 82 7.83 -2.64 -6.62
CA TRP A 82 6.42 -2.93 -6.27
C TRP A 82 5.69 -1.69 -5.73
N ALA A 83 4.50 -1.86 -5.14
CA ALA A 83 3.62 -0.76 -4.72
C ALA A 83 4.34 0.36 -3.94
N PRO A 84 4.46 1.57 -4.49
CA PRO A 84 5.12 2.68 -3.80
C PRO A 84 4.11 3.52 -3.01
N ASP A 85 4.63 4.42 -2.18
CA ASP A 85 3.85 5.50 -1.58
C ASP A 85 4.68 6.78 -1.45
N ALA A 86 4.03 7.92 -1.26
CA ALA A 86 4.69 9.21 -1.09
C ALA A 86 4.27 9.93 0.19
N ALA A 87 5.17 10.75 0.72
CA ALA A 87 4.84 11.70 1.78
C ALA A 87 5.52 13.04 1.53
N THR A 88 5.05 14.10 2.21
CA THR A 88 5.70 15.41 2.18
C THR A 88 6.01 15.90 3.58
N ARG A 89 7.18 16.53 3.73
CA ARG A 89 7.59 17.24 4.95
C ARG A 89 8.61 18.31 4.60
N ASP A 90 8.50 19.46 5.25
CA ASP A 90 9.45 20.57 5.17
C ASP A 90 9.78 21.01 3.72
N GLY A 91 8.78 20.98 2.84
CA GLY A 91 8.89 21.38 1.43
C GLY A 91 9.57 20.35 0.52
N LYS A 92 9.83 19.13 1.01
CA LYS A 92 10.33 17.99 0.25
C LYS A 92 9.25 16.93 0.06
N TYR A 93 9.46 16.10 -0.95
CA TYR A 93 8.61 14.95 -1.26
C TYR A 93 9.46 13.69 -1.23
N TYR A 94 8.96 12.66 -0.56
CA TYR A 94 9.66 11.40 -0.32
C TYR A 94 8.82 10.29 -0.95
N LEU A 95 9.40 9.56 -1.90
CA LEU A 95 8.84 8.36 -2.50
C LEU A 95 9.43 7.14 -1.79
N TYR A 96 8.59 6.38 -1.11
CA TYR A 96 8.94 5.10 -0.49
C TYR A 96 8.57 3.98 -1.43
N PHE A 97 9.48 3.02 -1.58
CA PHE A 97 9.30 1.97 -2.57
C PHE A 97 9.87 0.63 -2.08
N PRO A 98 9.13 -0.47 -2.25
CA PRO A 98 9.61 -1.81 -1.98
C PRO A 98 10.31 -2.38 -3.21
N ALA A 99 11.46 -3.01 -3.00
CA ALA A 99 12.17 -3.71 -4.06
C ALA A 99 13.07 -4.82 -3.52
N ARG A 100 13.42 -5.79 -4.36
CA ARG A 100 14.37 -6.82 -3.96
C ARG A 100 15.79 -6.28 -3.98
N ASP A 101 16.53 -6.51 -2.91
CA ASP A 101 17.96 -6.25 -2.85
C ASP A 101 18.76 -7.27 -3.71
N LYS A 102 20.10 -7.14 -3.72
CA LYS A 102 20.98 -8.04 -4.49
C LYS A 102 20.98 -9.49 -3.98
N GLN A 103 20.43 -9.76 -2.80
CA GLN A 103 20.24 -11.10 -2.23
C GLN A 103 18.84 -11.66 -2.52
N GLY A 104 17.99 -10.90 -3.23
CA GLY A 104 16.62 -11.29 -3.55
C GLY A 104 15.63 -11.09 -2.40
N ILE A 105 16.03 -10.35 -1.36
CA ILE A 105 15.19 -10.07 -0.18
C ILE A 105 14.54 -8.70 -0.37
N PHE A 106 13.23 -8.62 -0.15
CA PHE A 106 12.52 -7.35 -0.21
C PHE A 106 12.95 -6.41 0.92
N ARG A 107 13.24 -5.16 0.54
CA ARG A 107 13.55 -4.03 1.41
C ARG A 107 12.72 -2.83 0.96
N ILE A 108 12.63 -1.83 1.82
CA ILE A 108 11.97 -0.56 1.49
C ILE A 108 13.04 0.53 1.40
N GLY A 109 13.07 1.23 0.28
CA GLY A 109 13.90 2.42 0.07
C GLY A 109 13.10 3.70 0.17
N VAL A 110 13.83 4.81 0.17
CA VAL A 110 13.29 6.16 0.06
C VAL A 110 14.04 6.91 -1.03
N ALA A 111 13.32 7.74 -1.78
CA ALA A 111 13.87 8.66 -2.76
C ALA A 111 13.27 10.05 -2.55
N VAL A 112 14.06 11.11 -2.74
CA VAL A 112 13.66 12.49 -2.41
C VAL A 112 13.58 13.38 -3.64
N SER A 113 12.63 14.31 -3.63
CA SER A 113 12.43 15.34 -4.65
C SER A 113 12.04 16.68 -4.01
N ASP A 114 12.30 17.78 -4.74
CA ASP A 114 11.78 19.12 -4.44
C ASP A 114 10.34 19.34 -4.95
N LYS A 115 9.80 18.37 -5.70
CA LYS A 115 8.50 18.45 -6.35
C LYS A 115 7.73 17.14 -6.20
N PRO A 116 6.39 17.18 -6.08
CA PRO A 116 5.58 15.98 -5.94
C PRO A 116 5.66 15.07 -7.18
N GLU A 117 5.83 15.64 -8.38
CA GLU A 117 6.00 14.86 -9.61
C GLU A 117 7.39 14.23 -9.81
N GLY A 118 8.36 14.53 -8.94
CA GLY A 118 9.75 14.10 -9.14
C GLY A 118 10.53 14.99 -10.13
N PRO A 119 11.58 14.44 -10.78
CA PRO A 119 12.14 13.10 -10.55
C PRO A 119 12.70 12.96 -9.14
N PHE A 120 12.74 11.73 -8.63
CA PHE A 120 13.23 11.42 -7.28
C PHE A 120 14.67 10.91 -7.33
N THR A 121 15.48 11.29 -6.34
CA THR A 121 16.83 10.74 -6.14
C THR A 121 16.79 9.75 -4.99
N ALA A 122 17.06 8.47 -5.27
CA ALA A 122 17.05 7.41 -4.27
C ALA A 122 18.26 7.49 -3.33
N ASP A 123 18.03 7.14 -2.07
CA ASP A 123 19.11 6.83 -1.15
C ASP A 123 19.91 5.61 -1.64
N PRO A 124 21.23 5.58 -1.39
CA PRO A 124 22.10 4.51 -1.89
C PRO A 124 21.86 3.15 -1.21
N GLU A 125 21.21 3.14 -0.06
CA GLU A 125 20.90 1.96 0.76
C GLU A 125 19.40 1.98 1.14
N PRO A 126 18.78 0.83 1.40
CA PRO A 126 17.41 0.78 1.90
C PRO A 126 17.32 1.32 3.34
N ILE A 127 16.09 1.61 3.79
CA ILE A 127 15.81 2.00 5.18
C ILE A 127 16.29 0.88 6.10
N LYS A 128 17.10 1.24 7.10
CA LYS A 128 17.68 0.25 8.01
C LYS A 128 16.57 -0.41 8.85
N GLY A 129 16.56 -1.73 8.86
CA GLY A 129 15.54 -2.52 9.56
C GLY A 129 14.25 -2.70 8.76
N SER A 130 14.16 -2.18 7.53
CA SER A 130 13.06 -2.49 6.63
C SER A 130 13.17 -3.90 6.05
N PHE A 131 12.00 -4.45 5.73
CA PHE A 131 11.81 -5.74 5.10
C PHE A 131 10.42 -5.79 4.48
N SER A 132 10.16 -6.82 3.67
CA SER A 132 8.87 -7.00 3.02
C SER A 132 8.52 -5.79 2.11
N ILE A 133 7.23 -5.59 1.84
CA ILE A 133 6.72 -4.76 0.74
C ILE A 133 5.70 -3.72 1.21
N ASP A 134 5.10 -3.02 0.26
CA ASP A 134 3.90 -2.18 0.39
C ASP A 134 3.97 -1.14 1.51
N PRO A 135 4.96 -0.22 1.47
CA PRO A 135 4.98 0.91 2.38
C PRO A 135 3.78 1.83 2.13
N ALA A 136 3.12 2.25 3.21
CA ALA A 136 2.24 3.41 3.25
C ALA A 136 2.70 4.35 4.37
N VAL A 137 3.00 5.60 4.02
CA VAL A 137 3.49 6.61 4.94
C VAL A 137 2.40 7.62 5.24
N PHE A 138 1.93 7.56 6.48
CA PHE A 138 0.95 8.47 7.02
C PHE A 138 1.63 9.55 7.87
N VAL A 139 1.45 10.80 7.46
CA VAL A 139 1.85 11.97 8.26
C VAL A 139 0.64 12.41 9.08
N ASP A 140 0.72 12.27 10.40
CA ASP A 140 -0.38 12.56 11.30
C ASP A 140 -0.68 14.06 11.36
N ASP A 141 -1.92 14.40 11.73
CA ASP A 141 -2.37 15.78 11.96
C ASP A 141 -2.11 16.25 13.40
N ASP A 142 -1.33 15.48 14.17
CA ASP A 142 -0.92 15.83 15.52
C ASP A 142 0.01 17.05 15.55
N ALA A 143 0.25 17.58 16.75
CA ALA A 143 1.04 18.82 16.91
C ALA A 143 2.50 18.69 16.43
N ASN A 144 3.02 17.46 16.35
CA ASN A 144 4.39 17.18 15.93
C ASN A 144 4.47 16.72 14.46
N GLN A 145 3.31 16.52 13.82
CA GLN A 145 3.12 15.92 12.52
C GLN A 145 3.90 14.62 12.38
N GLU A 146 3.86 13.74 13.38
CA GLU A 146 4.64 12.49 13.36
C GLU A 146 4.33 11.66 12.11
N ALA A 147 5.34 11.01 11.53
CA ALA A 147 5.16 10.20 10.33
C ALA A 147 5.35 8.72 10.66
N TYR A 148 4.45 7.89 10.17
CA TYR A 148 4.43 6.45 10.41
C TYR A 148 4.43 5.70 9.09
N MET A 149 5.34 4.75 8.94
CA MET A 149 5.32 3.81 7.82
C MET A 149 4.61 2.53 8.27
N TYR A 150 3.54 2.18 7.55
CA TYR A 150 2.87 0.89 7.60
C TYR A 150 3.38 0.04 6.45
N PHE A 151 3.68 -1.23 6.67
CA PHE A 151 4.19 -2.08 5.60
C PHE A 151 3.99 -3.57 5.88
N GLY A 152 4.22 -4.39 4.87
CA GLY A 152 4.19 -5.84 4.95
C GLY A 152 3.32 -6.46 3.87
N GLY A 153 3.75 -7.63 3.38
CA GLY A 153 2.97 -8.44 2.46
C GLY A 153 3.29 -9.92 2.61
N LEU A 154 2.26 -10.76 2.69
CA LEU A 154 2.40 -12.21 2.76
C LEU A 154 2.86 -12.79 1.41
N TRP A 155 3.16 -14.09 1.41
CA TRP A 155 3.55 -14.84 0.21
C TRP A 155 4.76 -14.22 -0.51
N GLY A 156 4.58 -13.72 -1.74
CA GLY A 156 5.62 -13.07 -2.53
C GLY A 156 6.28 -11.88 -1.83
N GLY A 157 5.55 -11.20 -0.93
CA GLY A 157 6.03 -10.10 -0.10
C GLY A 157 6.93 -10.49 1.06
N GLN A 158 7.10 -11.78 1.34
CA GLN A 158 8.06 -12.35 2.30
C GLN A 158 7.85 -12.01 3.78
N LEU A 159 6.73 -11.40 4.19
CA LEU A 159 6.50 -11.06 5.60
C LEU A 159 6.59 -12.29 6.53
N GLN A 160 6.06 -13.43 6.09
CA GLN A 160 6.13 -14.71 6.79
C GLN A 160 7.56 -15.25 6.99
N CYS A 161 8.55 -14.74 6.25
CA CYS A 161 9.96 -15.10 6.44
C CYS A 161 10.58 -14.48 7.70
N TYR A 162 9.88 -13.58 8.40
CA TYR A 162 10.37 -12.84 9.57
C TYR A 162 9.72 -13.28 10.89
N GLN A 163 9.13 -14.48 10.93
CA GLN A 163 8.49 -15.04 12.13
C GLN A 163 9.44 -15.28 13.31
N LYS A 164 10.75 -15.33 13.06
CA LYS A 164 11.80 -15.52 14.09
C LYS A 164 12.36 -14.20 14.64
N GLY A 165 11.80 -13.06 14.21
CA GLY A 165 12.28 -11.72 14.53
C GLY A 165 12.45 -10.87 13.27
N ASN A 166 12.32 -9.55 13.42
CA ASN A 166 12.38 -8.59 12.31
C ASN A 166 13.75 -8.54 11.61
N ASP A 167 14.81 -9.05 12.24
CA ASP A 167 16.18 -9.10 11.71
C ASP A 167 16.58 -10.49 11.18
N VAL A 168 15.70 -11.50 11.29
CA VAL A 168 15.98 -12.89 10.90
C VAL A 168 15.12 -13.28 9.69
N PHE A 169 15.73 -13.26 8.51
CA PHE A 169 15.11 -13.79 7.29
C PHE A 169 15.27 -15.32 7.22
N ASP A 170 14.15 -16.04 7.25
CA ASP A 170 14.10 -17.49 7.06
C ASP A 170 13.62 -17.83 5.64
N ALA A 171 14.58 -18.15 4.75
CA ALA A 171 14.28 -18.49 3.36
C ALA A 171 13.43 -19.77 3.21
N SER A 172 13.32 -20.62 4.24
CA SER A 172 12.48 -21.82 4.21
C SER A 172 10.98 -21.50 4.28
N LEU A 173 10.63 -20.26 4.64
CA LEU A 173 9.26 -19.76 4.73
C LEU A 173 8.87 -18.92 3.50
N GLN A 174 9.63 -18.95 2.40
CA GLN A 174 9.21 -18.28 1.16
C GLN A 174 7.96 -18.94 0.54
N GLY A 175 7.18 -18.15 -0.20
CA GLY A 175 5.91 -18.59 -0.78
C GLY A 175 4.79 -18.65 0.27
N PRO A 176 3.73 -19.44 0.05
CA PRO A 176 2.55 -19.49 0.91
C PRO A 176 2.80 -20.31 2.21
N GLN A 177 3.72 -19.82 3.05
CA GLN A 177 4.14 -20.44 4.32
C GLN A 177 3.81 -19.53 5.52
N GLU A 178 2.73 -18.77 5.39
CA GLU A 178 2.16 -18.03 6.53
C GLU A 178 1.66 -18.99 7.61
N PRO A 179 1.56 -18.54 8.89
CA PRO A 179 0.95 -19.35 9.93
C PRO A 179 -0.43 -19.85 9.51
N SER A 180 -0.81 -21.04 9.99
CA SER A 180 -2.12 -21.65 9.72
C SER A 180 -2.46 -22.65 10.82
N GLY A 181 -3.74 -23.01 10.93
CA GLY A 181 -4.26 -24.01 11.84
C GLY A 181 -5.10 -23.46 12.99
N GLU A 182 -5.79 -24.39 13.67
CA GLU A 182 -6.75 -24.08 14.73
C GLU A 182 -6.10 -23.27 15.88
N GLY A 183 -6.68 -22.11 16.18
CA GLY A 183 -6.23 -21.22 17.25
C GLY A 183 -4.93 -20.47 16.97
N VAL A 184 -4.39 -20.56 15.74
CA VAL A 184 -3.21 -19.79 15.33
C VAL A 184 -3.67 -18.41 14.86
N TYR A 185 -3.03 -17.35 15.36
CA TYR A 185 -3.32 -15.98 14.93
C TYR A 185 -2.59 -15.63 13.63
N ALA A 186 -3.22 -14.80 12.80
CA ALA A 186 -2.63 -14.28 11.57
C ALA A 186 -1.44 -13.36 11.88
N LEU A 187 -0.50 -13.26 10.94
CA LEU A 187 0.54 -12.22 10.98
C LEU A 187 -0.10 -10.85 10.74
N GLY A 188 0.29 -9.88 11.55
CA GLY A 188 -0.12 -8.49 11.39
C GLY A 188 0.79 -7.70 10.44
N PRO A 189 0.30 -6.56 9.93
CA PRO A 189 1.14 -5.57 9.27
C PRO A 189 2.16 -4.99 10.26
N LYS A 190 3.16 -4.32 9.73
CA LYS A 190 4.23 -3.69 10.50
C LYS A 190 4.07 -2.19 10.52
N VAL A 191 4.53 -1.55 11.60
CA VAL A 191 4.55 -0.10 11.73
C VAL A 191 5.82 0.37 12.42
N ALA A 192 6.36 1.48 11.95
CA ALA A 192 7.42 2.23 12.62
C ALA A 192 7.26 3.72 12.36
N ARG A 193 7.48 4.52 13.40
CA ARG A 193 7.66 5.96 13.27
C ARG A 193 8.94 6.26 12.49
N LEU A 194 8.85 7.21 11.57
CA LEU A 194 9.96 7.70 10.77
C LEU A 194 10.72 8.81 11.52
N THR A 195 12.01 8.90 11.26
CA THR A 195 12.84 10.02 11.69
C THR A 195 12.31 11.32 11.09
N ARG A 196 12.65 12.45 11.72
CA ARG A 196 12.14 13.75 11.27
C ARG A 196 12.54 14.09 9.83
N ASP A 197 13.74 13.68 9.43
CA ASP A 197 14.26 13.82 8.07
C ASP A 197 13.64 12.85 7.06
N MET A 198 12.74 11.95 7.48
CA MET A 198 11.99 11.01 6.64
C MET A 198 12.85 9.91 5.98
N HIS A 199 14.11 9.75 6.37
CA HIS A 199 15.00 8.78 5.74
C HIS A 199 15.11 7.43 6.46
N GLN A 200 14.80 7.36 7.75
CA GLN A 200 15.01 6.16 8.57
C GLN A 200 13.85 5.91 9.54
N PHE A 201 13.81 4.75 10.17
CA PHE A 201 12.96 4.52 11.34
C PHE A 201 13.57 5.17 12.59
N ASP A 202 12.73 5.83 13.40
CA ASP A 202 13.10 6.43 14.68
C ASP A 202 12.88 5.46 15.86
N GLU A 203 12.41 4.25 15.57
CA GLU A 203 12.12 3.22 16.55
C GLU A 203 12.23 1.81 15.96
N GLU A 204 12.12 0.80 16.81
CA GLU A 204 11.98 -0.58 16.35
C GLU A 204 10.62 -0.81 15.71
N VAL A 205 10.63 -1.58 14.61
CA VAL A 205 9.42 -2.01 13.91
C VAL A 205 8.54 -2.85 14.83
N ARG A 206 7.26 -2.51 14.87
CA ARG A 206 6.23 -3.20 15.68
C ARG A 206 5.25 -3.92 14.77
N GLU A 207 4.60 -4.95 15.30
CA GLU A 207 3.46 -5.59 14.65
C GLU A 207 2.16 -4.95 15.11
N ILE A 208 1.22 -4.79 14.19
CA ILE A 208 -0.13 -4.30 14.45
C ILE A 208 -1.07 -5.49 14.68
N ASP A 209 -1.78 -5.46 15.80
CA ASP A 209 -2.87 -6.39 16.05
C ASP A 209 -4.17 -5.89 15.38
N ILE A 210 -4.77 -6.75 14.54
CA ILE A 210 -6.13 -6.57 14.00
C ILE A 210 -7.06 -7.52 14.74
N LEU A 211 -8.10 -6.96 15.37
CA LEU A 211 -8.99 -7.66 16.27
C LEU A 211 -10.32 -8.00 15.61
N ALA A 212 -10.84 -9.19 15.87
CA ALA A 212 -12.19 -9.59 15.52
C ALA A 212 -13.20 -8.94 16.49
N PRO A 213 -14.22 -8.19 16.01
CA PRO A 213 -15.13 -7.44 16.88
C PRO A 213 -15.96 -8.33 17.81
N GLU A 214 -16.25 -9.56 17.41
CA GLU A 214 -17.05 -10.51 18.17
C GLU A 214 -16.31 -11.14 19.35
N THR A 215 -14.98 -11.22 19.31
CA THR A 215 -14.16 -11.81 20.39
C THR A 215 -13.28 -10.79 21.11
N GLY A 216 -12.89 -9.70 20.45
CA GLY A 216 -11.86 -8.78 20.92
C GLY A 216 -10.44 -9.36 20.85
N GLU A 217 -10.26 -10.53 20.23
CA GLU A 217 -8.96 -11.18 20.01
C GLU A 217 -8.43 -10.92 18.60
N ARG A 218 -7.15 -11.19 18.38
CA ARG A 218 -6.54 -11.12 17.03
C ARG A 218 -7.28 -12.02 16.05
N ILE A 219 -7.35 -11.58 14.79
CA ILE A 219 -7.88 -12.40 13.69
C ILE A 219 -7.04 -13.67 13.55
N LEU A 220 -7.73 -14.80 13.36
CA LEU A 220 -7.11 -16.11 13.17
C LEU A 220 -6.47 -16.23 11.79
N ALA A 221 -5.41 -17.02 11.70
CA ALA A 221 -4.66 -17.24 10.46
C ALA A 221 -5.54 -17.80 9.34
N ASP A 222 -6.40 -18.77 9.67
CA ASP A 222 -7.29 -19.43 8.72
C ASP A 222 -8.52 -18.58 8.34
N ASP A 223 -8.64 -17.36 8.87
CA ASP A 223 -9.72 -16.41 8.55
C ASP A 223 -9.32 -15.50 7.38
N HIS A 224 -9.16 -16.11 6.21
CA HIS A 224 -8.64 -15.44 5.00
C HIS A 224 -9.56 -14.32 4.49
N ASP A 225 -10.82 -14.31 4.89
CA ASP A 225 -11.77 -13.24 4.54
C ASP A 225 -11.48 -11.94 5.29
N ARG A 226 -10.73 -11.99 6.40
CA ARG A 226 -10.46 -10.84 7.26
C ARG A 226 -8.99 -10.63 7.60
N ARG A 227 -8.14 -11.67 7.55
CA ARG A 227 -6.72 -11.51 7.90
C ARG A 227 -5.99 -10.60 6.92
N PHE A 228 -5.01 -9.88 7.44
CA PHE A 228 -4.11 -9.07 6.64
C PHE A 228 -3.40 -9.93 5.59
N PHE A 229 -3.19 -9.40 4.38
CA PHE A 229 -2.33 -10.00 3.38
C PHE A 229 -1.27 -9.01 2.91
N GLU A 230 -1.68 -7.87 2.35
CA GLU A 230 -0.79 -6.80 1.84
C GLU A 230 -1.54 -5.45 1.72
N ALA A 231 -0.99 -4.47 1.01
CA ALA A 231 -1.65 -3.19 0.67
C ALA A 231 -2.12 -2.38 1.89
N ALA A 232 -1.26 -2.29 2.92
CA ALA A 232 -1.55 -1.48 4.10
C ALA A 232 -1.79 0.00 3.71
N TRP A 233 -2.85 0.61 4.21
CA TRP A 233 -3.13 2.03 4.03
C TRP A 233 -3.75 2.63 5.28
N MET A 234 -3.32 3.84 5.64
CA MET A 234 -3.80 4.57 6.82
C MET A 234 -4.41 5.92 6.43
N HIS A 235 -5.59 6.21 6.98
CA HIS A 235 -6.15 7.56 6.97
C HIS A 235 -6.90 7.85 8.28
N LYS A 236 -7.20 9.12 8.54
CA LYS A 236 -8.03 9.53 9.68
C LYS A 236 -9.38 10.04 9.24
N TYR A 237 -10.42 9.64 9.96
CA TYR A 237 -11.77 10.17 9.81
C TYR A 237 -12.41 10.36 11.19
N ASN A 238 -12.95 11.55 11.45
CA ASN A 238 -13.55 11.92 12.74
C ASN A 238 -12.69 11.59 13.98
N GLY A 239 -11.37 11.82 13.88
CA GLY A 239 -10.42 11.60 14.96
C GLY A 239 -10.04 10.13 15.23
N LYS A 240 -10.54 9.19 14.42
CA LYS A 240 -10.17 7.77 14.47
C LYS A 240 -9.19 7.42 13.35
N TYR A 241 -8.39 6.40 13.57
CA TYR A 241 -7.45 5.85 12.60
C TYR A 241 -8.10 4.67 11.88
N TYR A 242 -8.14 4.73 10.55
CA TYR A 242 -8.70 3.71 9.69
C TYR A 242 -7.56 3.02 8.96
N PHE A 243 -7.26 1.80 9.40
CA PHE A 243 -6.29 0.92 8.78
C PHE A 243 -7.01 0.03 7.76
N SER A 244 -6.65 0.14 6.50
CA SER A 244 -7.26 -0.63 5.40
C SER A 244 -6.22 -1.45 4.66
N TYR A 245 -6.62 -2.59 4.12
CA TYR A 245 -5.69 -3.58 3.57
C TYR A 245 -6.36 -4.56 2.61
N SER A 246 -5.55 -5.24 1.80
CA SER A 246 -5.96 -6.36 0.97
C SER A 246 -5.93 -7.67 1.75
N THR A 247 -6.85 -8.58 1.43
CA THR A 247 -6.91 -9.94 1.99
C THR A 247 -6.27 -10.99 1.08
N GLY A 248 -5.73 -10.59 -0.08
CA GLY A 248 -4.97 -11.48 -0.97
C GLY A 248 -5.85 -12.50 -1.69
N ASP A 249 -5.76 -13.76 -1.27
CA ASP A 249 -6.41 -14.91 -1.92
C ASP A 249 -7.94 -14.92 -1.84
N THR A 250 -8.53 -14.01 -1.05
CA THR A 250 -9.98 -13.76 -1.03
C THR A 250 -10.39 -12.46 -1.73
N HIS A 251 -9.41 -11.67 -2.19
CA HIS A 251 -9.57 -10.52 -3.08
C HIS A 251 -10.42 -9.36 -2.54
N TYR A 252 -10.58 -9.23 -1.22
CA TYR A 252 -11.29 -8.12 -0.61
C TYR A 252 -10.35 -6.97 -0.27
N LEU A 253 -10.88 -5.75 -0.30
CA LEU A 253 -10.33 -4.66 0.49
C LEU A 253 -11.13 -4.53 1.77
N CYS A 254 -10.45 -4.61 2.90
CA CYS A 254 -11.02 -4.56 4.24
C CYS A 254 -10.51 -3.33 4.99
N TYR A 255 -11.16 -3.02 6.11
CA TYR A 255 -10.68 -2.02 7.05
C TYR A 255 -10.89 -2.41 8.51
N ALA A 256 -10.11 -1.77 9.37
CA ALA A 256 -10.17 -1.85 10.81
C ALA A 256 -9.97 -0.44 11.41
N VAL A 257 -10.55 -0.19 12.58
CA VAL A 257 -10.60 1.14 13.20
C VAL A 257 -9.94 1.12 14.57
N GLY A 258 -9.17 2.16 14.89
CA GLY A 258 -8.43 2.30 16.14
C GLY A 258 -8.32 3.75 16.61
N ASP A 259 -7.74 3.92 17.79
CA ASP A 259 -7.55 5.20 18.48
C ASP A 259 -6.11 5.71 18.47
N SER A 260 -5.21 4.95 17.84
CA SER A 260 -3.76 5.18 17.82
C SER A 260 -3.20 4.78 16.46
N PRO A 261 -2.13 5.44 15.98
CA PRO A 261 -1.44 5.00 14.76
C PRO A 261 -0.84 3.60 14.92
N TYR A 262 -0.64 3.11 16.15
CA TYR A 262 -0.12 1.77 16.44
C TYR A 262 -1.20 0.69 16.61
N GLY A 263 -2.48 1.05 16.58
CA GLY A 263 -3.57 0.15 16.94
C GLY A 263 -3.64 -0.15 18.46
N PRO A 264 -4.22 -1.29 18.87
CA PRO A 264 -4.83 -2.29 17.99
C PRO A 264 -6.00 -1.72 17.18
N PHE A 265 -6.31 -2.34 16.04
CA PHE A 265 -7.44 -1.96 15.20
C PHE A 265 -8.51 -3.04 15.23
N THR A 266 -9.77 -2.66 15.44
CA THR A 266 -10.89 -3.60 15.39
C THR A 266 -11.47 -3.63 13.99
N TYR A 267 -11.58 -4.83 13.39
CA TYR A 267 -12.12 -5.02 12.04
C TYR A 267 -13.51 -4.39 11.89
N GLY A 268 -13.67 -3.55 10.86
CA GLY A 268 -14.88 -2.78 10.58
C GLY A 268 -15.70 -3.28 9.40
N GLY A 269 -15.10 -4.02 8.45
CA GLY A 269 -15.81 -4.60 7.32
C GLY A 269 -15.04 -4.57 6.01
N ARG A 270 -15.77 -4.86 4.93
CA ARG A 270 -15.29 -4.81 3.54
C ARG A 270 -15.61 -3.46 2.93
N ILE A 271 -14.67 -2.92 2.17
CA ILE A 271 -14.79 -1.70 1.38
C ILE A 271 -15.12 -2.06 -0.07
N LEU A 272 -14.38 -3.02 -0.64
CA LEU A 272 -14.44 -3.40 -2.05
C LEU A 272 -14.50 -4.92 -2.18
N GLU A 273 -15.42 -5.37 -3.02
CA GLU A 273 -15.57 -6.77 -3.44
C GLU A 273 -14.53 -7.14 -4.52
N PRO A 274 -14.33 -8.43 -4.82
CA PRO A 274 -13.34 -8.87 -5.81
C PRO A 274 -13.50 -8.17 -7.17
N VAL A 275 -12.36 -7.72 -7.70
CA VAL A 275 -12.26 -7.07 -9.01
C VAL A 275 -11.83 -8.08 -10.10
N LEU A 276 -11.79 -7.65 -11.37
CA LEU A 276 -11.19 -8.48 -12.41
C LEU A 276 -9.67 -8.53 -12.25
N GLY A 277 -9.11 -9.73 -12.14
CA GLY A 277 -7.70 -9.99 -11.87
C GLY A 277 -7.47 -10.52 -10.45
N TRP A 278 -6.28 -11.08 -10.19
CA TRP A 278 -5.97 -11.70 -8.90
C TRP A 278 -5.72 -10.69 -7.78
N THR A 279 -4.97 -9.61 -8.04
CA THR A 279 -4.63 -8.62 -7.00
C THR A 279 -5.73 -7.58 -6.83
N THR A 280 -5.86 -7.09 -5.60
CA THR A 280 -6.56 -5.85 -5.27
C THR A 280 -5.66 -5.04 -4.33
N HIS A 281 -5.51 -3.74 -4.61
CA HIS A 281 -4.66 -2.81 -3.86
C HIS A 281 -5.29 -1.43 -3.95
N HIS A 282 -5.11 -0.59 -2.93
CA HIS A 282 -5.78 0.71 -2.87
C HIS A 282 -5.05 1.79 -2.08
N SER A 283 -5.62 3.00 -2.20
CA SER A 283 -5.46 4.08 -1.23
C SER A 283 -6.78 4.84 -1.07
N ILE A 284 -6.89 5.57 0.03
CA ILE A 284 -8.06 6.39 0.38
C ILE A 284 -7.60 7.82 0.66
N VAL A 285 -8.21 8.78 -0.02
CA VAL A 285 -7.88 10.20 0.14
C VAL A 285 -9.13 11.08 0.16
N GLU A 286 -9.12 12.09 1.02
CA GLU A 286 -10.11 13.17 0.98
C GLU A 286 -9.68 14.24 -0.04
N PHE A 287 -10.56 14.63 -0.94
CA PHE A 287 -10.35 15.74 -1.85
C PHE A 287 -11.63 16.56 -2.00
N ARG A 288 -11.53 17.87 -1.70
CA ARG A 288 -12.64 18.84 -1.80
C ARG A 288 -13.91 18.39 -1.04
N GLY A 289 -13.74 17.80 0.15
CA GLY A 289 -14.83 17.39 1.04
C GLY A 289 -15.50 16.06 0.65
N LYS A 290 -14.92 15.30 -0.28
CA LYS A 290 -15.34 13.96 -0.67
C LYS A 290 -14.20 12.98 -0.46
N TRP A 291 -14.54 11.73 -0.17
CA TRP A 291 -13.59 10.65 0.05
C TRP A 291 -13.55 9.73 -1.15
N TYR A 292 -12.36 9.38 -1.61
CA TYR A 292 -12.15 8.58 -2.81
C TYR A 292 -11.28 7.36 -2.51
N LEU A 293 -11.72 6.21 -3.01
CA LEU A 293 -10.96 4.97 -3.04
C LEU A 293 -10.32 4.83 -4.43
N PHE A 294 -9.00 5.00 -4.48
CA PHE A 294 -8.21 4.62 -5.64
C PHE A 294 -7.89 3.14 -5.54
N HIS A 295 -8.09 2.40 -6.63
CA HIS A 295 -7.82 0.96 -6.71
C HIS A 295 -7.39 0.60 -8.13
N HIS A 296 -7.18 -0.67 -8.44
CA HIS A 296 -6.94 -1.11 -9.81
C HIS A 296 -7.80 -2.33 -10.17
N ASP A 297 -7.88 -2.64 -11.45
CA ASP A 297 -8.28 -3.96 -11.95
C ASP A 297 -7.65 -4.25 -13.32
N CYS A 298 -7.99 -5.40 -13.91
CA CYS A 298 -7.47 -5.87 -15.19
C CYS A 298 -8.45 -5.66 -16.37
N GLU A 299 -9.44 -4.75 -16.27
CA GLU A 299 -10.39 -4.53 -17.39
C GLU A 299 -9.68 -4.04 -18.65
N LEU A 300 -8.70 -3.13 -18.52
CA LEU A 300 -7.98 -2.58 -19.68
C LEU A 300 -7.17 -3.63 -20.44
N SER A 301 -6.63 -4.63 -19.76
CA SER A 301 -5.84 -5.72 -20.35
C SER A 301 -6.68 -6.93 -20.78
N GLY A 302 -7.97 -6.93 -20.48
CA GLY A 302 -8.84 -8.09 -20.74
C GLY A 302 -8.62 -9.25 -19.76
N GLY A 303 -8.16 -8.96 -18.53
CA GLY A 303 -8.02 -9.93 -17.46
C GLY A 303 -6.60 -10.51 -17.29
N ILE A 304 -5.55 -9.82 -17.73
CA ILE A 304 -4.16 -10.25 -17.51
C ILE A 304 -3.69 -9.72 -16.16
N ASP A 305 -3.47 -10.61 -15.20
CA ASP A 305 -3.23 -10.27 -13.78
C ASP A 305 -2.08 -9.29 -13.51
N HIS A 306 -1.03 -9.30 -14.34
CA HIS A 306 0.14 -8.42 -14.19
C HIS A 306 0.07 -7.15 -15.06
N LEU A 307 -1.06 -6.91 -15.74
CA LEU A 307 -1.31 -5.72 -16.56
C LEU A 307 -2.60 -5.05 -16.08
N ARG A 308 -2.46 -4.22 -15.06
CA ARG A 308 -3.59 -3.62 -14.33
C ARG A 308 -3.82 -2.17 -14.76
N SER A 309 -4.93 -1.59 -14.32
CA SER A 309 -5.28 -0.21 -14.60
C SER A 309 -5.93 0.46 -13.40
N VAL A 310 -5.40 1.62 -13.00
CA VAL A 310 -5.92 2.40 -11.88
C VAL A 310 -7.32 2.92 -12.18
N LYS A 311 -8.17 2.88 -11.15
CA LYS A 311 -9.56 3.33 -11.10
C LYS A 311 -9.81 4.09 -9.81
N VAL A 312 -10.92 4.82 -9.78
CA VAL A 312 -11.33 5.62 -8.63
C VAL A 312 -12.84 5.54 -8.43
N CYS A 313 -13.26 5.48 -7.18
CA CYS A 313 -14.67 5.59 -6.78
C CYS A 313 -14.82 6.48 -5.54
N GLU A 314 -16.00 7.04 -5.33
CA GLU A 314 -16.32 7.74 -4.08
C GLU A 314 -16.65 6.69 -3.00
N ILE A 315 -16.20 6.93 -1.78
CA ILE A 315 -16.60 6.16 -0.59
C ILE A 315 -17.35 7.06 0.38
N PHE A 316 -18.16 6.43 1.22
CA PHE A 316 -19.04 7.10 2.16
C PHE A 316 -18.86 6.51 3.56
N TYR A 317 -18.97 7.38 4.56
CA TYR A 317 -19.01 7.00 5.96
C TYR A 317 -20.43 7.21 6.48
N ASP A 318 -20.97 6.24 7.20
CA ASP A 318 -22.20 6.42 7.96
C ASP A 318 -21.95 7.17 9.29
N LYS A 319 -23.01 7.31 10.11
CA LYS A 319 -22.92 8.03 11.39
C LYS A 319 -22.10 7.29 12.43
N GLU A 320 -22.03 5.97 12.29
CA GLU A 320 -21.27 5.05 13.13
C GLU A 320 -19.80 4.97 12.67
N GLY A 321 -19.48 5.55 11.51
CA GLY A 321 -18.14 5.57 10.93
C GLY A 321 -17.84 4.35 10.05
N ASN A 322 -18.82 3.55 9.67
CA ASN A 322 -18.61 2.42 8.75
C ASN A 322 -18.42 2.93 7.32
N MET A 323 -17.48 2.32 6.60
CA MET A 323 -17.17 2.65 5.20
C MET A 323 -17.95 1.79 4.21
N SER A 324 -18.37 2.40 3.11
CA SER A 324 -18.96 1.71 1.95
C SER A 324 -18.73 2.46 0.65
N THR A 325 -18.69 1.73 -0.46
CA THR A 325 -18.72 2.30 -1.83
C THR A 325 -20.14 2.63 -2.31
N GLN A 326 -21.17 2.25 -1.53
CA GLN A 326 -22.56 2.56 -1.83
C GLN A 326 -22.96 3.88 -1.16
N LYS A 327 -23.51 4.80 -1.96
CA LYS A 327 -24.05 6.06 -1.44
C LYS A 327 -25.17 5.75 -0.41
N PRO A 328 -25.11 6.30 0.82
CA PRO A 328 -26.19 6.16 1.79
C PRO A 328 -27.52 6.66 1.21
N ALA A 329 -28.61 6.00 1.59
CA ALA A 329 -29.95 6.50 1.27
C ALA A 329 -30.17 7.87 1.95
N GLU A 330 -30.72 8.83 1.21
CA GLU A 330 -31.00 10.20 1.68
C GLU A 330 -32.09 10.27 2.76
#